data_AF-A0A1Q9NRV5-F1
#
_entry.id   AF-A0A1Q9NRV5-F1
#
_cell.length_a   1.000
_cell.length_b   1.000
_cell.length_c   1.000
_cell.angle_alpha   90.00
_cell.angle_beta   90.00
_cell.angle_gamma   90.00
#
_symmetry.space_group_name_H-M   'P 1'
#
loop_
_entity.id
_entity.type
_entity.pdbx_description
1 polymer ?
#
loop_
_entity_poly.entity_id
_entity_poly.type
_entity_poly.pdbx_seq_one_letter_code
_entity_poly.pdbx_strand_id
1 'polypeptide(L)'
;MGLDNSSHDTPKNKIRPVKIETPYDDLFPEVTEPSVQFYLDAMRIYLGICSGSITMEEALSAVEYLKANPEYVAYPTNPTLVPINESFKNKVLENLKTLSKFNLLTRDSVRSAYTFAFLIEEAPISKTDLNVLKVLTINPLISLVKTSEILQMAPRTVARSLERLRERHFVRYSAILDYTAFNIQSVMLFFTLREDVNWAEVEQGLSEYKFTKSLLKTTMTDLGYASFMIPNRERNLPRFHESIRAISKTYFDYSSLHYQTGSGARSNLPLFQNGHWDLASAVESPFKEAEHDIDKLPVLLMCKGVQPEFGEIELAVGNQLQINVRAQPSKISTNLATNGWDVDARRVSQVTHKLTNRSLILPYVAVSGLGLSSNFCFEIVCNDAWRDRILSTIVTFPWTMYYLSARGIIVWTSVPANQQVEYYQVFRALPQMSGVDSVQPIMTISLRGSRSTMDLTRNWEYEYGVWNVTPEEVDLRQYLPP
;
A
#
# COMPACT_ATOMS: atom_id res chain seq x y z
N MET A 1 25.05 45.19 18.72
CA MET A 1 25.09 43.72 18.83
C MET A 1 23.75 43.27 19.38
N GLY A 2 22.76 43.13 18.50
CA GLY A 2 21.46 42.56 18.83
C GLY A 2 21.31 41.32 17.96
N LEU A 3 21.17 40.16 18.58
CA LEU A 3 20.91 38.91 17.89
C LEU A 3 19.42 38.87 17.56
N ASP A 4 19.14 38.87 16.26
CA ASP A 4 17.80 38.69 15.72
C ASP A 4 17.26 37.30 16.08
N ASN A 5 16.05 37.31 16.67
CA ASN A 5 15.19 36.15 16.79
C ASN A 5 14.68 35.78 15.40
N SER A 6 15.36 34.85 14.71
CA SER A 6 14.75 34.15 13.58
C SER A 6 13.77 33.10 14.12
N SER A 7 12.51 33.50 14.26
CA SER A 7 11.40 32.56 14.38
C SER A 7 11.43 31.60 13.21
N HIS A 8 11.63 30.31 13.48
CA HIS A 8 11.31 29.24 12.54
C HIS A 8 9.80 29.26 12.31
N ASP A 9 9.35 30.04 11.33
CA ASP A 9 8.03 29.91 10.74
C ASP A 9 7.96 28.52 10.09
N THR A 10 7.39 27.56 10.83
CA THR A 10 6.87 26.33 10.24
C THR A 10 5.74 26.73 9.30
N PRO A 11 5.78 26.39 8.01
CA PRO A 11 4.69 26.73 7.10
C PRO A 11 3.47 25.90 7.48
N LYS A 12 2.57 26.46 8.29
CA LYS A 12 1.16 26.06 8.35
C LYS A 12 0.54 26.41 7.01
N ASN A 13 0.83 25.59 5.99
CA ASN A 13 0.18 25.64 4.69
C ASN A 13 -1.32 25.44 4.92
N LYS A 14 -2.07 26.54 4.98
CA LYS A 14 -3.52 26.51 4.78
C LYS A 14 -3.72 26.01 3.35
N ILE A 15 -3.98 24.72 3.20
CA ILE A 15 -4.32 24.09 1.92
C ILE A 15 -5.60 24.77 1.44
N ARG A 16 -5.48 25.63 0.43
CA ARG A 16 -6.64 26.26 -0.19
C ARG A 16 -7.19 25.28 -1.24
N PRO A 17 -8.52 25.17 -1.39
CA PRO A 17 -9.09 24.37 -2.47
C PRO A 17 -8.56 24.90 -3.81
N VAL A 18 -7.87 24.04 -4.55
CA VAL A 18 -7.41 24.35 -5.90
C VAL A 18 -8.65 24.26 -6.79
N LYS A 19 -9.13 25.39 -7.31
CA LYS A 19 -10.21 25.40 -8.29
C LYS A 19 -9.62 24.92 -9.62
N ILE A 20 -9.79 23.63 -9.91
CA ILE A 20 -9.37 23.02 -11.17
C ILE A 20 -10.47 23.28 -12.20
N GLU A 21 -10.11 23.95 -13.28
CA GLU A 21 -10.97 24.11 -14.45
C GLU A 21 -10.51 23.16 -15.55
N THR A 22 -11.44 22.42 -16.14
CA THR A 22 -11.18 21.45 -17.20
C THR A 22 -12.11 21.69 -18.40
N PRO A 23 -11.74 21.25 -19.61
CA PRO A 23 -12.63 21.28 -20.77
C PRO A 23 -13.88 20.39 -20.64
N TYR A 24 -14.03 19.68 -19.52
CA TYR A 24 -15.08 18.71 -19.25
C TYR A 24 -15.92 19.08 -18.02
N ASP A 25 -15.77 20.32 -17.52
CA ASP A 25 -16.46 20.77 -16.30
C ASP A 25 -17.99 20.69 -16.41
N ASP A 26 -18.53 20.75 -17.63
CA ASP A 26 -19.95 20.54 -17.95
C ASP A 26 -20.46 19.13 -17.60
N LEU A 27 -19.56 18.14 -17.50
CA LEU A 27 -19.90 16.77 -17.15
C LEU A 27 -19.91 16.51 -15.64
N PHE A 28 -19.42 17.45 -14.82
CA PHE A 28 -19.33 17.26 -13.37
C PHE A 28 -20.62 17.73 -12.68
N PRO A 29 -21.36 16.83 -12.01
CA PRO A 29 -22.54 17.20 -11.26
C PRO A 29 -22.16 17.98 -9.99
N GLU A 30 -23.02 18.92 -9.60
CA GLU A 30 -22.92 19.58 -8.29
C GLU A 30 -23.44 18.64 -7.19
N VAL A 31 -22.67 18.46 -6.13
CA VAL A 31 -23.02 17.58 -5.01
C VAL A 31 -22.69 18.26 -3.69
N THR A 32 -23.49 17.97 -2.66
CA THR A 32 -23.26 18.47 -1.29
C THR A 32 -22.57 17.46 -0.39
N GLU A 33 -22.58 16.17 -0.77
CA GLU A 33 -21.99 15.09 0.01
C GLU A 33 -20.46 15.06 -0.16
N PRO A 34 -19.65 15.27 0.90
CA PRO A 34 -18.20 15.35 0.79
C PRO A 34 -17.53 14.08 0.25
N SER A 35 -18.07 12.90 0.56
CA SER A 35 -17.56 11.62 0.05
C SER A 35 -17.81 11.47 -1.46
N VAL A 36 -18.93 12.00 -1.98
CA VAL A 36 -19.18 12.00 -3.43
C VAL A 36 -18.24 12.99 -4.12
N GLN A 37 -18.10 14.20 -3.54
CA GLN A 37 -17.21 15.23 -4.06
C GLN A 37 -15.77 14.74 -4.16
N PHE A 38 -15.29 13.94 -3.20
CA PHE A 38 -13.95 13.33 -3.21
C PHE A 38 -13.67 12.56 -4.52
N TYR A 39 -14.57 11.68 -4.95
CA TYR A 39 -14.39 10.88 -6.17
C TYR A 39 -14.49 11.73 -7.44
N LEU A 40 -15.40 12.71 -7.46
CA LEU A 40 -15.52 13.65 -8.57
C LEU A 40 -14.25 14.51 -8.71
N ASP A 41 -13.71 15.02 -7.61
CA ASP A 41 -12.46 15.78 -7.63
C ASP A 41 -11.27 14.91 -8.08
N ALA A 42 -11.23 13.64 -7.67
CA ALA A 42 -10.21 12.70 -8.15
C ALA A 42 -10.29 12.49 -9.68
N MET A 43 -11.49 12.32 -10.23
CA MET A 43 -11.70 12.26 -11.69
C MET A 43 -11.29 13.58 -12.37
N ARG A 44 -11.66 14.73 -11.79
CA ARG A 44 -11.35 16.06 -12.32
C ARG A 44 -9.86 16.31 -12.39
N ILE A 45 -9.11 15.97 -11.34
CA ILE A 45 -7.65 16.04 -11.33
C ILE A 45 -7.07 15.17 -12.45
N TYR A 46 -7.52 13.91 -12.59
CA TYR A 46 -7.03 13.03 -13.65
C TYR A 46 -7.29 13.58 -15.06
N LEU A 47 -8.50 14.07 -15.33
CA LEU A 47 -8.86 14.67 -16.62
C LEU A 47 -8.11 15.97 -16.88
N GLY A 48 -7.87 16.79 -15.85
CA GLY A 48 -7.04 18.00 -15.93
C GLY A 48 -5.60 17.68 -16.36
N ILE A 49 -4.98 16.64 -15.77
CA ILE A 49 -3.65 16.17 -16.17
C ILE A 49 -3.68 15.69 -17.64
N CYS A 50 -4.67 14.87 -18.01
CA CYS A 50 -4.76 14.30 -19.35
C CYS A 50 -5.01 15.35 -20.45
N SER A 51 -5.75 16.41 -20.14
CA SER A 51 -5.99 17.52 -21.07
C SER A 51 -4.88 18.56 -21.08
N GLY A 52 -3.96 18.52 -20.13
CA GLY A 52 -2.92 19.54 -19.95
C GLY A 52 -3.44 20.84 -19.35
N SER A 53 -4.66 20.86 -18.81
CA SER A 53 -5.27 22.04 -18.17
C SER A 53 -4.65 22.38 -16.82
N ILE A 54 -4.01 21.41 -16.18
CA ILE A 54 -3.20 21.61 -14.98
C ILE A 54 -1.83 20.96 -15.16
N THR A 55 -0.82 21.58 -14.56
CA THR A 55 0.52 21.01 -14.43
C THR A 55 0.54 19.87 -13.41
N MET A 56 1.58 19.04 -13.45
CA MET A 56 1.77 17.98 -12.45
C MET A 56 1.94 18.55 -11.03
N GLU A 57 2.50 19.75 -10.89
CA GLU A 57 2.67 20.42 -9.60
C GLU A 57 1.32 20.87 -9.01
N GLU A 58 0.46 21.47 -9.83
CA GLU A 58 -0.91 21.84 -9.44
C GLU A 58 -1.74 20.60 -9.09
N ALA A 59 -1.58 19.51 -9.86
CA ALA A 59 -2.25 18.25 -9.58
C ALA A 59 -1.80 17.64 -8.24
N LEU A 60 -0.50 17.68 -7.92
CA LEU A 60 0.01 17.24 -6.63
C LEU A 60 -0.55 18.10 -5.48
N SER A 61 -0.64 19.43 -5.67
CA SER A 61 -1.27 20.33 -4.70
C SER A 61 -2.75 20.01 -4.48
N ALA A 62 -3.51 19.73 -5.54
CA ALA A 62 -4.91 19.33 -5.43
C ALA A 62 -5.11 17.97 -4.75
N VAL A 63 -4.18 17.03 -4.94
CA VAL A 63 -4.18 15.76 -4.21
C VAL A 63 -3.96 15.98 -2.72
N GLU A 64 -3.19 16.98 -2.29
CA GLU A 64 -3.08 17.32 -0.87
C GLU A 64 -4.41 17.77 -0.26
N TYR A 65 -5.29 18.39 -1.06
CA TYR A 65 -6.66 18.68 -0.62
C TYR A 65 -7.51 17.41 -0.51
N LEU A 66 -7.42 16.50 -1.47
CA LEU A 66 -8.10 15.19 -1.38
C LEU A 66 -7.72 14.41 -0.12
N LYS A 67 -6.45 14.46 0.28
CA LYS A 67 -5.93 13.76 1.47
C LYS A 67 -6.55 14.24 2.78
N ALA A 68 -7.12 15.43 2.82
CA ALA A 68 -7.80 15.96 4.00
C ALA A 68 -9.21 15.37 4.18
N ASN A 69 -9.78 14.73 3.15
CA ASN A 69 -11.09 14.10 3.22
C ASN A 69 -11.00 12.73 3.92
N PRO A 70 -11.85 12.39 4.92
CA PRO A 70 -11.87 11.09 5.58
C PRO A 70 -12.03 9.90 4.62
N GLU A 71 -12.72 10.10 3.49
CA GLU A 71 -12.87 9.09 2.44
C GLU A 71 -11.50 8.63 1.90
N TYR A 72 -10.46 9.48 1.93
CA TYR A 72 -9.11 9.10 1.55
C TYR A 72 -8.51 8.03 2.47
N VAL A 73 -8.95 7.89 3.72
CA VAL A 73 -8.45 6.84 4.62
C VAL A 73 -9.05 5.49 4.26
N ALA A 74 -10.34 5.47 3.94
CA ALA A 74 -11.08 4.26 3.53
C ALA A 74 -10.78 3.84 2.07
N TYR A 75 -10.59 4.82 1.19
CA TYR A 75 -10.31 4.64 -0.24
C TYR A 75 -9.18 5.56 -0.74
N PRO A 76 -7.92 5.33 -0.28
CA PRO A 76 -6.78 6.16 -0.67
C PRO A 76 -6.58 6.17 -2.18
N THR A 77 -6.68 7.36 -2.76
CA THR A 77 -6.73 7.55 -4.20
C THR A 77 -5.83 8.72 -4.59
N ASN A 78 -4.81 8.45 -5.42
CA ASN A 78 -3.93 9.49 -5.95
C ASN A 78 -3.95 9.46 -7.50
N PRO A 79 -4.73 10.34 -8.13
CA PRO A 79 -4.82 10.46 -9.59
C PRO A 79 -3.48 10.68 -10.29
N THR A 80 -2.49 11.28 -9.61
CA THR A 80 -1.16 11.54 -10.22
C THR A 80 -0.31 10.29 -10.39
N LEU A 81 -0.68 9.18 -9.72
CA LEU A 81 -0.02 7.89 -9.86
C LEU A 81 -0.64 7.03 -10.97
N VAL A 82 -1.78 7.44 -11.53
CA VAL A 82 -2.44 6.74 -12.63
C VAL A 82 -1.73 7.10 -13.95
N PRO A 83 -1.38 6.12 -14.79
CA PRO A 83 -0.80 6.42 -16.11
C PRO A 83 -1.72 7.32 -16.94
N ILE A 84 -1.14 8.32 -17.60
CA ILE A 84 -1.85 9.20 -18.54
C ILE A 84 -2.14 8.37 -19.80
N ASN A 85 -3.41 8.04 -20.01
CA ASN A 85 -3.84 7.12 -21.06
C ASN A 85 -5.21 7.55 -21.61
N GLU A 86 -5.33 7.70 -22.94
CA GLU A 86 -6.58 8.07 -23.60
C GLU A 86 -7.73 7.07 -23.33
N SER A 87 -7.43 5.77 -23.17
CA SER A 87 -8.46 4.77 -22.83
C SER A 87 -9.09 5.06 -21.47
N PHE A 88 -8.28 5.31 -20.44
CA PHE A 88 -8.79 5.66 -19.11
C PHE A 88 -9.53 6.99 -19.11
N LYS A 89 -8.97 8.00 -19.76
CA LYS A 89 -9.63 9.30 -19.94
C LYS A 89 -11.02 9.13 -20.56
N ASN A 90 -11.15 8.35 -21.64
CA ASN A 90 -12.43 8.09 -22.30
C ASN A 90 -13.41 7.35 -21.38
N LYS A 91 -12.95 6.32 -20.65
CA LYS A 91 -13.79 5.60 -19.67
C LYS A 91 -14.28 6.53 -18.55
N VAL A 92 -13.43 7.40 -18.02
CA VAL A 92 -13.84 8.41 -17.02
C VAL A 92 -14.92 9.33 -17.59
N LEU A 93 -14.75 9.83 -18.82
CA LEU A 93 -15.73 10.70 -19.48
C LEU A 93 -17.06 9.99 -19.75
N GLU A 94 -17.04 8.73 -20.20
CA GLU A 94 -18.24 7.92 -20.40
C GLU A 94 -18.98 7.64 -19.09
N ASN A 95 -18.23 7.34 -18.02
CA ASN A 95 -18.79 7.15 -16.70
C ASN A 95 -19.44 8.44 -16.16
N LEU A 96 -18.80 9.60 -16.30
CA LEU A 96 -19.38 10.90 -15.92
C LEU A 96 -20.68 11.20 -16.70
N LYS A 97 -20.69 10.98 -18.01
CA LYS A 97 -21.91 11.11 -18.83
C LYS A 97 -23.03 10.19 -18.35
N THR A 98 -22.68 8.96 -17.95
CA THR A 98 -23.65 7.98 -17.42
C THR A 98 -24.20 8.43 -16.08
N LEU A 99 -23.34 8.86 -15.14
CA LEU A 99 -23.75 9.37 -13.83
C LEU A 99 -24.73 10.54 -13.96
N SER A 100 -24.42 11.50 -14.85
CA SER A 100 -25.27 12.67 -15.12
C SER A 100 -26.60 12.27 -15.77
N LYS A 101 -26.57 11.45 -16.84
CA LYS A 101 -27.76 11.02 -17.58
C LYS A 101 -28.79 10.28 -16.72
N PHE A 102 -28.32 9.49 -15.76
CA PHE A 102 -29.19 8.66 -14.91
C PHE A 102 -29.33 9.20 -13.48
N ASN A 103 -28.79 10.39 -13.19
CA ASN A 103 -28.80 11.02 -11.86
C ASN A 103 -28.29 10.08 -10.73
N LEU A 104 -27.19 9.37 -10.99
CA LEU A 104 -26.61 8.38 -10.07
C LEU A 104 -25.59 9.03 -9.12
N LEU A 105 -26.03 9.96 -8.28
CA LEU A 105 -25.15 10.80 -7.45
C LEU A 105 -24.93 10.28 -6.03
N THR A 106 -25.08 8.97 -5.82
CA THR A 106 -24.77 8.35 -4.52
C THR A 106 -23.28 8.05 -4.40
N ARG A 107 -22.74 8.04 -3.16
CA ARG A 107 -21.35 7.65 -2.88
C ARG A 107 -20.96 6.35 -3.57
N ASP A 108 -21.78 5.32 -3.46
CA ASP A 108 -21.46 4.00 -4.01
C ASP A 108 -21.47 3.99 -5.54
N SER A 109 -22.41 4.71 -6.17
CA SER A 109 -22.47 4.84 -7.64
C SER A 109 -21.25 5.58 -8.19
N VAL A 110 -20.89 6.72 -7.61
CA VAL A 110 -19.75 7.53 -8.08
C VAL A 110 -18.42 6.84 -7.79
N ARG A 111 -18.27 6.19 -6.62
CA ARG A 111 -17.11 5.35 -6.31
C ARG A 111 -16.98 4.21 -7.32
N SER A 112 -18.08 3.52 -7.62
CA SER A 112 -18.08 2.43 -8.58
C SER A 112 -17.62 2.91 -9.97
N ALA A 113 -18.19 4.02 -10.46
CA ALA A 113 -17.78 4.67 -11.69
C ALA A 113 -16.29 5.05 -11.70
N TYR A 114 -15.76 5.56 -10.58
CA TYR A 114 -14.33 5.82 -10.42
C TYR A 114 -13.51 4.54 -10.58
N THR A 115 -13.80 3.50 -9.79
CA THR A 115 -13.06 2.24 -9.82
C THR A 115 -13.10 1.58 -11.19
N PHE A 116 -14.28 1.53 -11.83
CA PHE A 116 -14.45 0.92 -13.16
C PHE A 116 -13.66 1.62 -14.26
N ALA A 117 -13.49 2.94 -14.18
CA ALA A 117 -12.75 3.68 -15.20
C ALA A 117 -11.28 3.26 -15.29
N PHE A 118 -10.72 2.78 -14.18
CA PHE A 118 -9.33 2.35 -14.08
C PHE A 118 -9.17 0.82 -14.03
N LEU A 119 -10.24 0.06 -14.30
CA LEU A 119 -10.11 -1.38 -14.52
C LEU A 119 -9.36 -1.65 -15.82
N ILE A 120 -8.38 -2.55 -15.73
CA ILE A 120 -7.41 -2.84 -16.77
C ILE A 120 -8.02 -3.77 -17.81
N GLU A 121 -7.84 -3.43 -19.09
CA GLU A 121 -7.93 -4.39 -20.19
C GLU A 121 -6.55 -5.00 -20.39
N GLU A 122 -6.41 -6.30 -20.16
CA GLU A 122 -5.10 -6.96 -20.21
C GLU A 122 -4.56 -7.03 -21.64
N ALA A 123 -3.38 -6.44 -21.85
CA ALA A 123 -2.62 -6.64 -23.07
C ALA A 123 -1.68 -7.86 -22.92
N PRO A 124 -1.50 -8.68 -23.97
CA PRO A 124 -0.55 -9.79 -23.93
C PRO A 124 0.88 -9.25 -23.76
N ILE A 125 1.65 -9.87 -22.86
CA ILE A 125 3.05 -9.51 -22.64
C ILE A 125 3.96 -10.11 -23.72
N SER A 126 4.88 -9.30 -24.25
CA SER A 126 5.86 -9.78 -25.22
C SER A 126 6.91 -10.68 -24.56
N LYS A 127 7.51 -11.60 -25.33
CA LYS A 127 8.60 -12.47 -24.83
C LYS A 127 9.79 -11.65 -24.28
N THR A 128 10.13 -10.55 -24.94
CA THR A 128 11.18 -9.64 -24.48
C THR A 128 10.85 -9.03 -23.13
N ASP A 129 9.62 -8.51 -22.97
CA ASP A 129 9.20 -7.87 -21.73
C ASP A 129 9.10 -8.87 -20.58
N LEU A 130 8.63 -10.08 -20.85
CA LEU A 130 8.61 -11.16 -19.86
C LEU A 130 10.02 -11.56 -19.41
N ASN A 131 10.98 -11.66 -20.34
CA ASN A 131 12.37 -12.00 -19.99
C ASN A 131 13.03 -10.91 -19.13
N VAL A 132 12.80 -9.64 -19.46
CA VAL A 132 13.27 -8.49 -18.65
C VAL A 132 12.64 -8.53 -17.26
N LEU A 133 11.33 -8.77 -17.19
CA LEU A 133 10.60 -8.88 -15.92
C LEU A 133 11.15 -10.02 -15.04
N LYS A 134 11.40 -11.20 -15.61
CA LYS A 134 11.97 -12.36 -14.89
C LYS A 134 13.30 -12.03 -14.21
N VAL A 135 14.20 -11.32 -14.88
CA VAL A 135 15.49 -10.90 -14.30
C VAL A 135 15.27 -9.89 -13.17
N LEU A 136 14.39 -8.91 -13.39
CA LEU A 136 14.12 -7.85 -12.41
C LEU A 136 13.40 -8.36 -11.16
N THR A 137 12.57 -9.40 -11.26
CA THR A 137 11.92 -9.99 -10.09
C THR A 137 12.91 -10.72 -9.18
N ILE A 138 14.00 -11.26 -9.73
CA ILE A 138 15.09 -11.86 -8.95
C ILE A 138 15.93 -10.78 -8.27
N ASN A 139 16.27 -9.72 -9.01
CA ASN A 139 17.03 -8.59 -8.48
C ASN A 139 16.38 -7.26 -8.91
N PRO A 140 15.52 -6.66 -8.07
CA PRO A 140 14.79 -5.43 -8.42
C PRO A 140 15.68 -4.21 -8.63
N LEU A 141 16.93 -4.22 -8.16
CA LEU A 141 17.88 -3.12 -8.26
C LEU A 141 18.98 -3.34 -9.30
N ILE A 142 18.95 -4.45 -10.04
CA ILE A 142 19.95 -4.73 -11.08
C ILE A 142 20.01 -3.60 -12.11
N SER A 143 21.21 -3.26 -12.54
CA SER A 143 21.42 -2.20 -13.54
C SER A 143 20.89 -2.63 -14.91
N LEU A 144 20.51 -1.65 -15.73
CA LEU A 144 20.06 -1.91 -17.11
C LEU A 144 21.17 -2.56 -17.93
N VAL A 145 22.42 -2.15 -17.72
CA VAL A 145 23.60 -2.73 -18.37
C VAL A 145 23.74 -4.20 -17.99
N LYS A 146 23.67 -4.54 -16.70
CA LYS A 146 23.82 -5.93 -16.27
C LYS A 146 22.68 -6.82 -16.75
N THR A 147 21.47 -6.28 -16.76
CA THR A 147 20.29 -6.96 -17.35
C THR A 147 20.50 -7.23 -18.84
N SER A 148 21.05 -6.25 -19.56
CA SER A 148 21.32 -6.34 -21.00
C SER A 148 22.38 -7.39 -21.33
N GLU A 149 23.41 -7.54 -20.48
CA GLU A 149 24.42 -8.61 -20.58
C GLU A 149 23.79 -10.00 -20.37
N ILE A 150 22.98 -10.16 -19.31
CA ILE A 150 22.31 -11.43 -18.98
C ILE A 150 21.39 -11.87 -20.13
N LEU A 151 20.65 -10.93 -20.69
CA LEU A 151 19.64 -11.20 -21.72
C LEU A 151 20.17 -11.09 -23.15
N GLN A 152 21.47 -10.79 -23.32
CA GLN A 152 22.13 -10.61 -24.62
C GLN A 152 21.36 -9.67 -25.56
N MET A 153 20.96 -8.50 -25.05
CA MET A 153 20.23 -7.48 -25.81
C MET A 153 20.78 -6.08 -25.55
N ALA A 154 20.40 -5.09 -26.36
CA ALA A 154 20.85 -3.72 -26.15
C ALA A 154 20.25 -3.09 -24.86
N PRO A 155 20.99 -2.29 -24.08
CA PRO A 155 20.48 -1.60 -22.88
C PRO A 155 19.23 -0.76 -23.15
N ARG A 156 19.14 -0.14 -24.33
CA ARG A 156 17.97 0.65 -24.76
C ARG A 156 16.71 -0.21 -24.91
N THR A 157 16.86 -1.49 -25.28
CA THR A 157 15.74 -2.43 -25.35
C THR A 157 15.23 -2.75 -23.95
N VAL A 158 16.12 -2.96 -22.98
CA VAL A 158 15.76 -3.15 -21.56
C VAL A 158 15.05 -1.93 -21.00
N ALA A 159 15.57 -0.71 -21.27
CA ALA A 159 14.95 0.53 -20.83
C ALA A 159 13.51 0.70 -21.35
N ARG A 160 13.30 0.51 -22.66
CA ARG A 160 11.97 0.56 -23.28
C ARG A 160 11.04 -0.54 -22.75
N SER A 161 11.59 -1.71 -22.44
CA SER A 161 10.84 -2.80 -21.83
C SER A 161 10.35 -2.44 -20.44
N LEU A 162 11.22 -1.85 -19.61
CA LEU A 162 10.87 -1.34 -18.28
C LEU A 162 9.72 -0.33 -18.33
N GLU A 163 9.76 0.60 -19.28
CA GLU A 163 8.69 1.57 -19.52
C GLU A 163 7.36 0.87 -19.86
N ARG A 164 7.37 -0.04 -20.85
CA ARG A 164 6.18 -0.81 -21.23
C ARG A 164 5.63 -1.67 -20.08
N LEU A 165 6.49 -2.30 -19.29
CA LEU A 165 6.08 -3.10 -18.12
C LEU A 165 5.32 -2.25 -17.11
N ARG A 166 5.76 -1.00 -16.88
CA ARG A 166 5.08 -0.06 -15.99
C ARG A 166 3.76 0.45 -16.57
N GLU A 167 3.76 0.84 -17.84
CA GLU A 167 2.61 1.49 -18.49
C GLU A 167 1.49 0.52 -18.90
N ARG A 168 1.86 -0.67 -19.41
CA ARG A 168 0.92 -1.63 -20.01
C ARG A 168 0.59 -2.81 -19.10
N HIS A 169 1.49 -3.14 -18.18
CA HIS A 169 1.36 -4.32 -17.31
C HIS A 169 1.36 -3.98 -15.82
N PHE A 170 1.35 -2.68 -15.48
CA PHE A 170 1.26 -2.17 -14.10
C PHE A 170 2.31 -2.75 -13.14
N VAL A 171 3.47 -3.14 -13.67
CA VAL A 171 4.57 -3.62 -12.86
C VAL A 171 5.15 -2.46 -12.07
N ARG A 172 5.21 -2.61 -10.74
CA ARG A 172 5.81 -1.60 -9.84
C ARG A 172 7.09 -2.15 -9.23
N TYR A 173 8.09 -1.29 -9.12
CA TYR A 173 9.36 -1.59 -8.46
C TYR A 173 9.36 -0.87 -7.11
N SER A 174 8.94 -1.56 -6.06
CA SER A 174 8.68 -0.96 -4.74
C SER A 174 9.68 -1.46 -3.71
N ALA A 175 9.58 -0.92 -2.50
CA ALA A 175 10.36 -1.38 -1.36
C ALA A 175 9.49 -1.49 -0.12
N ILE A 176 9.78 -2.50 0.70
CA ILE A 176 9.35 -2.57 2.08
C ILE A 176 10.35 -1.77 2.91
N LEU A 177 9.87 -1.01 3.89
CA LEU A 177 10.68 -0.20 4.80
C LEU A 177 10.46 -0.68 6.24
N ASP A 178 11.53 -0.84 7.01
CA ASP A 178 11.45 -1.09 8.44
C ASP A 178 11.16 0.23 9.18
N TYR A 179 9.89 0.44 9.52
CA TYR A 179 9.47 1.64 10.26
C TYR A 179 9.98 1.68 11.70
N THR A 180 10.34 0.54 12.30
CA THR A 180 10.77 0.49 13.70
C THR A 180 12.10 1.20 13.91
N ALA A 181 12.95 1.25 12.88
CA ALA A 181 14.19 2.05 12.85
C ALA A 181 13.94 3.53 13.10
N PHE A 182 12.78 4.05 12.71
CA PHE A 182 12.37 5.44 12.88
C PHE A 182 11.50 5.64 14.13
N ASN A 183 11.49 4.68 15.07
CA ASN A 183 10.64 4.70 16.26
C ASN A 183 9.12 4.78 15.92
N ILE A 184 8.69 4.11 14.85
CA ILE A 184 7.29 3.96 14.46
C ILE A 184 6.94 2.48 14.38
N GLN A 185 5.88 2.06 15.06
CA GLN A 185 5.38 0.69 15.03
C GLN A 185 4.20 0.57 14.07
N SER A 186 4.35 -0.30 13.07
CA SER A 186 3.24 -0.75 12.23
C SER A 186 2.44 -1.84 12.97
N VAL A 187 1.13 -1.66 13.03
CA VAL A 187 0.19 -2.55 13.73
C VAL A 187 -1.00 -2.86 12.83
N MET A 188 -1.49 -4.09 12.83
CA MET A 188 -2.71 -4.48 12.13
C MET A 188 -3.72 -5.08 13.10
N LEU A 189 -4.96 -4.63 13.06
CA LEU A 189 -6.08 -5.14 13.83
C LEU A 189 -7.07 -5.79 12.88
N PHE A 190 -7.30 -7.10 13.02
CA PHE A 190 -8.43 -7.80 12.42
C PHE A 190 -9.59 -7.79 13.38
N PHE A 191 -10.81 -7.60 12.89
CA PHE A 191 -11.99 -7.56 13.75
C PHE A 191 -13.30 -7.88 13.03
N THR A 192 -14.25 -8.43 13.78
CA THR A 192 -15.68 -8.48 13.41
C THR A 192 -16.47 -7.64 14.41
N LEU A 193 -17.50 -6.96 13.96
CA LEU A 193 -18.37 -6.17 14.85
C LEU A 193 -19.40 -7.06 15.53
N ARG A 194 -19.87 -6.60 16.69
CA ARG A 194 -21.06 -7.16 17.33
C ARG A 194 -22.31 -6.84 16.51
N GLU A 195 -23.35 -7.67 16.68
CA GLU A 195 -24.62 -7.54 15.94
C GLU A 195 -25.29 -6.16 16.09
N ASP A 196 -25.14 -5.51 17.25
CA ASP A 196 -25.75 -4.22 17.57
C ASP A 196 -24.87 -3.01 17.22
N VAL A 197 -23.67 -3.24 16.68
CA VAL A 197 -22.72 -2.17 16.36
C VAL A 197 -22.83 -1.78 14.88
N ASN A 198 -23.04 -0.50 14.65
CA ASN A 198 -23.10 0.06 13.31
C ASN A 198 -21.70 0.17 12.68
N TRP A 199 -21.49 -0.53 11.55
CA TRP A 199 -20.22 -0.47 10.83
C TRP A 199 -19.83 0.94 10.39
N ALA A 200 -20.80 1.76 9.97
CA ALA A 200 -20.51 3.11 9.48
C ALA A 200 -19.88 4.00 10.57
N GLU A 201 -20.29 3.82 11.83
CA GLU A 201 -19.75 4.57 12.97
C GLU A 201 -18.34 4.13 13.31
N VAL A 202 -18.08 2.82 13.31
CA VAL A 202 -16.73 2.29 13.53
C VAL A 202 -15.79 2.68 12.39
N GLU A 203 -16.25 2.59 11.16
CA GLU A 203 -15.49 3.00 9.97
C GLU A 203 -15.14 4.49 10.04
N GLN A 204 -16.11 5.34 10.39
CA GLN A 204 -15.89 6.77 10.57
C GLN A 204 -14.85 7.04 11.67
N GLY A 205 -15.02 6.47 12.86
CA GLY A 205 -14.09 6.68 13.97
C GLY A 205 -12.67 6.19 13.68
N LEU A 206 -12.53 5.02 13.05
CA LEU A 206 -11.24 4.53 12.60
C LEU A 206 -10.64 5.42 11.51
N SER A 207 -11.44 5.99 10.60
CA SER A 207 -10.96 6.88 9.55
C SER A 207 -10.48 8.23 10.08
N GLU A 208 -11.12 8.75 11.14
CA GLU A 208 -10.77 10.01 11.80
C GLU A 208 -9.53 9.87 12.68
N TYR A 209 -9.24 8.66 13.17
CA TYR A 209 -8.05 8.41 13.96
C TYR A 209 -6.78 8.68 13.14
N LYS A 210 -6.00 9.68 13.60
CA LYS A 210 -4.86 10.25 12.86
C LYS A 210 -3.77 9.24 12.48
N PHE A 211 -3.67 8.14 13.23
CA PHE A 211 -2.65 7.10 13.05
C PHE A 211 -3.13 5.94 12.18
N THR A 212 -4.39 5.94 11.72
CA THR A 212 -4.92 4.94 10.79
C THR A 212 -4.31 5.10 9.42
N LYS A 213 -3.63 4.05 8.96
CA LYS A 213 -2.96 3.98 7.65
C LYS A 213 -3.87 3.40 6.59
N SER A 214 -4.65 2.38 6.91
CA SER A 214 -5.64 1.81 6.01
C SER A 214 -6.77 1.16 6.78
N LEU A 215 -7.93 1.10 6.13
CA LEU A 215 -9.10 0.42 6.62
C LEU A 215 -9.72 -0.38 5.47
N LEU A 216 -10.06 -1.63 5.74
CA LEU A 216 -10.74 -2.50 4.79
C LEU A 216 -11.98 -3.10 5.45
N LYS A 217 -13.13 -2.89 4.81
CA LYS A 217 -14.33 -3.70 4.96
C LYS A 217 -14.49 -4.59 3.73
N THR A 218 -14.69 -5.89 3.92
CA THR A 218 -15.10 -6.76 2.81
C THR A 218 -16.62 -6.80 2.69
N THR A 219 -17.11 -7.08 1.49
CA THR A 219 -18.55 -7.29 1.24
C THR A 219 -18.98 -8.74 1.46
N MET A 220 -18.02 -9.66 1.57
CA MET A 220 -18.27 -11.11 1.55
C MET A 220 -18.12 -11.76 2.94
N THR A 221 -17.44 -11.10 3.87
CA THR A 221 -17.26 -11.56 5.25
C THR A 221 -17.41 -10.37 6.22
N ASP A 222 -17.87 -10.64 7.44
CA ASP A 222 -17.98 -9.61 8.50
C ASP A 222 -16.62 -9.19 9.07
N LEU A 223 -15.54 -9.81 8.57
CA LEU A 223 -14.18 -9.52 8.97
C LEU A 223 -13.65 -8.31 8.19
N GLY A 224 -13.25 -7.29 8.95
CA GLY A 224 -12.44 -6.19 8.43
C GLY A 224 -11.04 -6.18 9.06
N TYR A 225 -10.21 -5.28 8.53
CA TYR A 225 -8.98 -4.92 9.22
C TYR A 225 -8.71 -3.43 9.15
N ALA A 226 -8.02 -2.94 10.16
CA ALA A 226 -7.42 -1.62 10.19
C ALA A 226 -5.91 -1.75 10.40
N SER A 227 -5.12 -0.91 9.75
CA SER A 227 -3.69 -0.79 10.01
C SER A 227 -3.34 0.59 10.58
N PHE A 228 -2.38 0.62 11.49
CA PHE A 228 -1.98 1.80 12.23
C PHE A 228 -0.46 1.98 12.20
N MET A 229 -0.03 3.23 12.27
CA MET A 229 1.38 3.61 12.45
C MET A 229 1.51 4.36 13.77
N ILE A 230 1.98 3.69 14.82
CA ILE A 230 2.06 4.26 16.18
C ILE A 230 3.48 4.78 16.45
N PRO A 231 3.68 6.10 16.61
CA PRO A 231 4.98 6.68 16.89
C PRO A 231 5.40 6.52 18.37
N ASN A 232 6.69 6.63 18.63
CA ASN A 232 7.30 6.56 19.96
C ASN A 232 6.90 5.30 20.74
N ARG A 233 7.39 4.17 20.23
CA ARG A 233 6.92 2.82 20.57
C ARG A 233 6.85 2.56 22.07
N GLU A 234 7.91 2.92 22.80
CA GLU A 234 8.01 2.64 24.23
C GLU A 234 6.97 3.41 25.05
N ARG A 235 6.70 4.68 24.68
CA ARG A 235 5.76 5.54 25.38
C ARG A 235 4.30 5.24 25.02
N ASN A 236 4.03 5.03 23.73
CA ASN A 236 2.67 5.10 23.20
C ASN A 236 2.02 3.73 22.96
N LEU A 237 2.80 2.65 22.73
CA LEU A 237 2.21 1.33 22.53
C LEU A 237 1.38 0.82 23.72
N PRO A 238 1.78 1.01 24.99
CA PRO A 238 0.98 0.55 26.12
C PRO A 238 -0.41 1.20 26.13
N ARG A 239 -0.48 2.52 25.87
CA ARG A 239 -1.74 3.27 25.83
C ARG A 239 -2.60 2.88 24.64
N PHE A 240 -1.99 2.76 23.46
CA PHE A 240 -2.67 2.25 22.27
C PHE A 240 -3.25 0.84 22.52
N HIS A 241 -2.45 -0.08 23.07
CA HIS A 241 -2.89 -1.44 23.39
C HIS A 241 -4.05 -1.47 24.39
N GLU A 242 -3.98 -0.65 25.43
CA GLU A 242 -5.08 -0.47 26.39
C GLU A 242 -6.37 0.00 25.70
N SER A 243 -6.25 0.99 24.80
CA SER A 243 -7.39 1.50 24.03
C SER A 243 -8.00 0.41 23.14
N ILE A 244 -7.18 -0.37 22.42
CA ILE A 244 -7.65 -1.53 21.62
C ILE A 244 -8.39 -2.52 22.51
N ARG A 245 -7.82 -2.89 23.67
CA ARG A 245 -8.44 -3.85 24.58
C ARG A 245 -9.79 -3.37 25.10
N ALA A 246 -9.94 -2.07 25.33
CA ALA A 246 -11.20 -1.48 25.76
C ALA A 246 -12.24 -1.53 24.63
N ILE A 247 -11.91 -1.02 23.43
CA ILE A 247 -12.85 -1.00 22.32
C ILE A 247 -13.21 -2.42 21.86
N SER A 248 -12.28 -3.39 21.92
CA SER A 248 -12.57 -4.79 21.62
C SER A 248 -13.67 -5.37 22.50
N LYS A 249 -13.75 -4.96 23.77
CA LYS A 249 -14.78 -5.44 24.69
C LYS A 249 -16.14 -4.80 24.45
N THR A 250 -16.20 -3.66 23.77
CA THR A 250 -17.43 -2.92 23.51
C THR A 250 -17.95 -3.24 22.11
N TYR A 251 -17.07 -3.19 21.11
CA TYR A 251 -17.43 -3.13 19.70
C TYR A 251 -17.29 -4.44 18.94
N PHE A 252 -16.42 -5.35 19.41
CA PHE A 252 -15.97 -6.47 18.60
C PHE A 252 -16.38 -7.82 19.20
N ASP A 253 -16.83 -8.73 18.34
CA ASP A 253 -16.99 -10.16 18.67
C ASP A 253 -15.67 -10.91 18.50
N TYR A 254 -14.91 -10.51 17.48
CA TYR A 254 -13.56 -10.98 17.24
C TYR A 254 -12.61 -9.79 17.13
N SER A 255 -11.44 -9.90 17.74
CA SER A 255 -10.36 -8.95 17.51
C SER A 255 -9.00 -9.61 17.66
N SER A 256 -8.08 -9.31 16.73
CA SER A 256 -6.73 -9.87 16.73
C SER A 256 -5.72 -8.80 16.32
N LEU A 257 -4.82 -8.46 17.24
CA LEU A 257 -3.87 -7.36 17.09
C LEU A 257 -2.46 -7.89 16.81
N HIS A 258 -1.90 -7.51 15.67
CA HIS A 258 -0.60 -7.94 15.18
C HIS A 258 0.39 -6.77 15.14
N TYR A 259 1.51 -6.91 15.86
CA TYR A 259 2.64 -5.99 15.78
C TYR A 259 3.68 -6.51 14.79
N GLN A 260 4.15 -5.66 13.88
CA GLN A 260 5.05 -6.07 12.81
C GLN A 260 6.42 -6.41 13.36
N THR A 261 6.87 -7.63 13.12
CA THR A 261 8.23 -8.09 13.42
C THR A 261 9.05 -8.36 12.17
N GLY A 262 8.39 -8.56 11.03
CA GLY A 262 9.06 -8.71 9.74
C GLY A 262 8.08 -8.67 8.58
N SER A 263 8.59 -8.58 7.36
CA SER A 263 7.77 -8.60 6.15
C SER A 263 8.58 -8.93 4.91
N GLY A 264 7.90 -9.39 3.87
CA GLY A 264 8.50 -9.67 2.58
C GLY A 264 7.46 -9.68 1.47
N ALA A 265 7.95 -9.73 0.23
CA ALA A 265 7.12 -9.86 -0.96
C ALA A 265 7.88 -10.61 -2.05
N ARG A 266 7.15 -11.38 -2.87
CA ARG A 266 7.72 -12.19 -3.93
C ARG A 266 6.76 -12.34 -5.09
N SER A 267 7.30 -12.48 -6.30
CA SER A 267 6.56 -12.98 -7.46
C SER A 267 7.23 -14.24 -8.00
N ASN A 268 6.45 -15.29 -8.28
CA ASN A 268 6.92 -16.54 -8.85
C ASN A 268 6.67 -16.60 -10.37
N LEU A 269 7.32 -15.70 -11.10
CA LEU A 269 7.20 -15.63 -12.57
C LEU A 269 7.58 -16.89 -13.36
N PRO A 270 8.37 -17.85 -12.84
CA PRO A 270 8.50 -19.16 -13.47
C PRO A 270 7.17 -19.89 -13.73
N LEU A 271 6.11 -19.61 -12.95
CA LEU A 271 4.78 -20.15 -13.18
C LEU A 271 4.07 -19.51 -14.38
N PHE A 272 4.50 -18.33 -14.83
CA PHE A 272 3.87 -17.68 -15.97
C PHE A 272 4.51 -18.17 -17.28
N GLN A 273 3.79 -19.02 -18.00
CA GLN A 273 4.22 -19.65 -19.25
C GLN A 273 3.14 -19.51 -20.33
N ASN A 274 3.56 -19.19 -21.55
CA ASN A 274 2.67 -19.12 -22.72
C ASN A 274 1.40 -18.28 -22.51
N GLY A 275 1.52 -17.17 -21.77
CA GLY A 275 0.42 -16.24 -21.50
C GLY A 275 -0.53 -16.66 -20.37
N HIS A 276 -0.23 -17.75 -19.67
CA HIS A 276 -1.06 -18.28 -18.58
C HIS A 276 -0.19 -18.57 -17.35
N TRP A 277 -0.84 -18.65 -16.20
CA TRP A 277 -0.21 -19.10 -14.96
C TRP A 277 -0.48 -20.58 -14.77
N ASP A 278 0.58 -21.36 -14.60
CA ASP A 278 0.48 -22.77 -14.23
C ASP A 278 0.20 -22.90 -12.73
N LEU A 279 -0.63 -23.87 -12.37
CA LEU A 279 -0.88 -24.19 -10.96
C LEU A 279 0.40 -24.74 -10.35
N ALA A 280 0.84 -24.17 -9.23
CA ALA A 280 2.04 -24.65 -8.55
C ALA A 280 1.80 -26.08 -8.01
N SER A 281 2.71 -27.01 -8.29
CA SER A 281 2.61 -28.40 -7.80
C SER A 281 2.54 -28.50 -6.28
N ALA A 282 3.08 -27.51 -5.57
CA ALA A 282 2.96 -27.40 -4.11
C ALA A 282 1.50 -27.21 -3.66
N VAL A 283 0.61 -26.60 -4.46
CA VAL A 283 -0.81 -26.44 -4.10
C VAL A 283 -1.54 -27.77 -4.00
N GLU A 284 -1.13 -28.78 -4.76
CA GLU A 284 -1.69 -30.13 -4.68
C GLU A 284 -1.32 -30.84 -3.37
N SER A 285 -0.24 -30.40 -2.71
CA SER A 285 0.22 -30.98 -1.45
C SER A 285 1.03 -29.99 -0.61
N PRO A 286 0.36 -28.94 -0.08
CA PRO A 286 1.02 -27.71 0.38
C PRO A 286 1.86 -27.87 1.63
N PHE A 287 1.67 -28.95 2.38
CA PHE A 287 2.37 -29.18 3.65
C PHE A 287 2.87 -30.62 3.79
N LYS A 288 3.27 -31.28 2.68
CA LYS A 288 3.99 -32.56 2.77
C LYS A 288 5.16 -32.44 3.74
N GLU A 289 5.41 -33.49 4.53
CA GLU A 289 6.53 -33.61 5.48
C GLU A 289 7.91 -33.70 4.79
N ALA A 290 8.12 -32.98 3.69
CA ALA A 290 9.44 -32.78 3.15
C ALA A 290 10.22 -31.87 4.13
N GLU A 291 11.49 -32.19 4.35
CA GLU A 291 12.41 -31.35 5.12
C GLU A 291 12.29 -29.91 4.62
N HIS A 292 11.89 -29.02 5.53
CA HIS A 292 11.78 -27.60 5.24
C HIS A 292 13.18 -27.09 5.00
N ASP A 293 13.51 -26.91 3.72
CA ASP A 293 14.77 -26.34 3.32
C ASP A 293 14.76 -24.86 3.75
N ILE A 294 15.35 -24.59 4.90
CA ILE A 294 15.47 -23.24 5.49
C ILE A 294 16.14 -22.30 4.49
N ASP A 295 17.01 -22.81 3.61
CA ASP A 295 17.69 -22.04 2.57
C ASP A 295 16.75 -21.62 1.42
N LYS A 296 15.52 -22.16 1.38
CA LYS A 296 14.47 -21.79 0.40
C LYS A 296 13.43 -20.81 0.94
N LEU A 297 13.55 -20.37 2.20
CA LEU A 297 12.67 -19.35 2.75
C LEU A 297 12.73 -18.05 1.93
N PRO A 298 11.62 -17.31 1.79
CA PRO A 298 11.62 -16.09 1.00
C PRO A 298 12.37 -14.99 1.76
N VAL A 299 12.94 -14.04 1.01
CA VAL A 299 13.71 -12.93 1.60
C VAL A 299 12.81 -12.13 2.54
N LEU A 300 13.30 -11.89 3.75
CA LEU A 300 12.57 -11.23 4.84
C LEU A 300 13.31 -9.98 5.29
N LEU A 301 12.57 -8.88 5.43
CA LEU A 301 13.01 -7.69 6.15
C LEU A 301 12.51 -7.81 7.60
N MET A 302 13.42 -8.15 8.51
CA MET A 302 13.12 -8.19 9.95
C MET A 302 13.23 -6.80 10.55
N CYS A 303 12.28 -6.45 11.42
CA CYS A 303 12.27 -5.18 12.14
C CYS A 303 13.47 -5.13 13.11
N LYS A 304 14.32 -4.11 12.99
CA LYS A 304 15.57 -3.97 13.77
C LYS A 304 15.38 -3.16 15.06
N GLY A 305 14.21 -2.58 15.28
CA GLY A 305 13.98 -1.65 16.38
C GLY A 305 14.64 -0.29 16.11
N VAL A 306 14.52 0.61 17.09
CA VAL A 306 14.92 2.03 16.97
C VAL A 306 16.41 2.15 16.60
N GLN A 307 16.70 2.98 15.59
CA GLN A 307 18.06 3.31 15.15
C GLN A 307 18.23 4.84 15.23
N PRO A 308 18.92 5.37 16.26
CA PRO A 308 18.96 6.81 16.56
C PRO A 308 19.46 7.69 15.42
N GLU A 309 20.24 7.13 14.49
CA GLU A 309 20.74 7.87 13.33
C GLU A 309 19.73 8.03 12.18
N PHE A 310 18.50 7.51 12.31
CA PHE A 310 17.45 7.60 11.31
C PHE A 310 16.29 8.47 11.83
N GLY A 311 16.18 9.69 11.28
CA GLY A 311 15.13 10.63 11.65
C GLY A 311 14.11 10.86 10.54
N GLU A 312 13.47 12.03 10.58
CA GLU A 312 12.42 12.43 9.66
C GLU A 312 12.85 12.46 8.18
N ILE A 313 14.08 12.94 7.89
CA ILE A 313 14.59 13.03 6.52
C ILE A 313 14.82 11.63 5.96
N GLU A 314 15.41 10.73 6.75
CA GLU A 314 15.61 9.35 6.33
C GLU A 314 14.29 8.62 6.10
N LEU A 315 13.28 8.89 6.94
CA LEU A 315 11.93 8.36 6.75
C LEU A 315 11.31 8.89 5.46
N ALA A 316 11.48 10.19 5.17
CA ALA A 316 10.94 10.81 3.97
C ALA A 316 11.53 10.22 2.68
N VAL A 317 12.85 10.05 2.63
CA VAL A 317 13.52 9.35 1.52
C VAL A 317 13.07 7.90 1.43
N GLY A 318 13.00 7.20 2.56
CA GLY A 318 12.54 5.80 2.64
C GLY A 318 11.14 5.63 2.04
N ASN A 319 10.21 6.53 2.36
CA ASN A 319 8.84 6.51 1.81
C ASN A 319 8.80 6.73 0.30
N GLN A 320 9.64 7.62 -0.26
CA GLN A 320 9.74 7.80 -1.71
C GLN A 320 10.27 6.54 -2.41
N LEU A 321 11.21 5.81 -1.78
CA LEU A 321 11.71 4.54 -2.28
C LEU A 321 10.64 3.44 -2.30
N GLN A 322 9.65 3.49 -1.40
CA GLN A 322 8.52 2.52 -1.44
C GLN A 322 7.66 2.69 -2.69
N ILE A 323 7.50 3.93 -3.18
CA ILE A 323 6.76 4.24 -4.41
C ILE A 323 7.52 3.71 -5.63
N ASN A 324 8.80 4.03 -5.73
CA ASN A 324 9.67 3.53 -6.78
C ASN A 324 11.12 3.42 -6.31
N VAL A 325 11.55 2.22 -5.97
CA VAL A 325 12.89 1.95 -5.42
C VAL A 325 13.99 2.15 -6.48
N ARG A 326 13.64 2.17 -7.77
CA ARG A 326 14.56 2.43 -8.88
C ARG A 326 14.63 3.91 -9.28
N ALA A 327 13.89 4.79 -8.61
CA ALA A 327 13.91 6.22 -8.92
C ALA A 327 15.30 6.82 -8.69
N GLN A 328 15.73 7.71 -9.59
CA GLN A 328 16.99 8.41 -9.44
C GLN A 328 16.92 9.38 -8.26
N PRO A 329 18.03 9.63 -7.55
CA PRO A 329 18.05 10.56 -6.41
C PRO A 329 17.52 11.97 -6.74
N SER A 330 17.80 12.47 -7.94
CA SER A 330 17.28 13.75 -8.42
C SER A 330 15.75 13.78 -8.50
N LYS A 331 15.13 12.70 -8.99
CA LYS A 331 13.67 12.60 -9.09
C LYS A 331 13.02 12.53 -7.70
N ILE A 332 13.63 11.78 -6.78
CA ILE A 332 13.17 11.71 -5.39
C ILE A 332 13.29 13.09 -4.73
N SER A 333 14.43 13.78 -4.90
CA SER A 333 14.64 15.14 -4.39
C SER A 333 13.57 16.11 -4.90
N THR A 334 13.29 16.12 -6.21
CA THR A 334 12.20 16.95 -6.77
C THR A 334 10.84 16.61 -6.15
N ASN A 335 10.51 15.32 -6.03
CA ASN A 335 9.25 14.91 -5.43
C ASN A 335 9.15 15.34 -3.95
N LEU A 336 10.24 15.23 -3.19
CA LEU A 336 10.31 15.67 -1.79
C LEU A 336 10.09 17.18 -1.69
N ALA A 337 10.74 17.97 -2.55
CA ALA A 337 10.60 19.43 -2.58
C ALA A 337 9.14 19.85 -2.81
N THR A 338 8.43 19.19 -3.74
CA THR A 338 6.99 19.44 -3.97
C THR A 338 6.12 19.13 -2.75
N ASN A 339 6.58 18.24 -1.86
CA ASN A 339 5.91 17.90 -0.61
C ASN A 339 6.41 18.74 0.60
N GLY A 340 7.18 19.80 0.35
CA GLY A 340 7.70 20.70 1.38
C GLY A 340 8.99 20.22 2.07
N TRP A 341 9.67 19.22 1.52
CA TRP A 341 10.93 18.70 2.05
C TRP A 341 12.11 19.13 1.19
N ASP A 342 12.92 20.08 1.68
CA ASP A 342 14.12 20.53 0.98
C ASP A 342 15.29 19.57 1.23
N VAL A 343 15.39 18.53 0.39
CA VAL A 343 16.43 17.51 0.47
C VAL A 343 17.10 17.37 -0.89
N ASP A 344 18.39 17.72 -0.98
CA ASP A 344 19.14 17.64 -2.23
C ASP A 344 19.42 16.18 -2.68
N ALA A 345 19.68 16.01 -3.97
CA ALA A 345 19.90 14.69 -4.57
C ALA A 345 21.12 13.93 -4.01
N ARG A 346 22.17 14.63 -3.56
CA ARG A 346 23.36 14.00 -2.94
C ARG A 346 22.98 13.43 -1.57
N ARG A 347 22.21 14.18 -0.78
CA ARG A 347 21.67 13.70 0.50
C ARG A 347 20.75 12.52 0.31
N VAL A 348 19.84 12.56 -0.67
CA VAL A 348 18.98 11.41 -1.03
C VAL A 348 19.83 10.17 -1.34
N SER A 349 20.89 10.31 -2.14
CA SER A 349 21.78 9.19 -2.47
C SER A 349 22.49 8.62 -1.23
N GLN A 350 22.99 9.47 -0.33
CA GLN A 350 23.62 9.04 0.91
C GLN A 350 22.65 8.27 1.82
N VAL A 351 21.44 8.80 1.98
CA VAL A 351 20.38 8.17 2.77
C VAL A 351 19.97 6.82 2.17
N THR A 352 19.79 6.76 0.84
CA THR A 352 19.45 5.51 0.14
C THR A 352 20.51 4.44 0.36
N HIS A 353 21.79 4.81 0.29
CA HIS A 353 22.90 3.90 0.57
C HIS A 353 22.91 3.45 2.03
N LYS A 354 22.67 4.38 2.97
CA LYS A 354 22.58 4.09 4.41
C LYS A 354 21.45 3.12 4.73
N LEU A 355 20.24 3.33 4.18
CA LEU A 355 19.08 2.44 4.34
C LEU A 355 19.37 1.04 3.81
N THR A 356 20.01 0.94 2.64
CA THR A 356 20.42 -0.33 2.03
C THR A 356 21.45 -1.07 2.89
N ASN A 357 22.53 -0.38 3.29
CA ASN A 357 23.62 -0.96 4.06
C ASN A 357 23.19 -1.42 5.45
N ARG A 358 22.21 -0.73 6.05
CA ARG A 358 21.61 -1.12 7.31
C ARG A 358 20.48 -2.15 7.14
N SER A 359 20.21 -2.63 5.93
CA SER A 359 19.13 -3.57 5.60
C SER A 359 17.80 -3.12 6.22
N LEU A 360 17.46 -1.84 6.04
CA LEU A 360 16.18 -1.26 6.47
C LEU A 360 15.18 -1.16 5.31
N ILE A 361 15.62 -1.48 4.09
CA ILE A 361 14.76 -1.58 2.92
C ILE A 361 14.88 -2.95 2.27
N LEU A 362 13.78 -3.47 1.77
CA LEU A 362 13.73 -4.68 0.95
C LEU A 362 13.02 -4.36 -0.38
N PRO A 363 13.78 -4.19 -1.47
CA PRO A 363 13.24 -4.00 -2.81
C PRO A 363 12.45 -5.23 -3.27
N TYR A 364 11.34 -5.03 -3.97
CA TYR A 364 10.56 -6.08 -4.60
C TYR A 364 9.86 -5.60 -5.87
N VAL A 365 9.40 -6.55 -6.69
CA VAL A 365 8.55 -6.27 -7.85
C VAL A 365 7.11 -6.63 -7.49
N ALA A 366 6.20 -5.67 -7.60
CA ALA A 366 4.77 -5.91 -7.49
C ALA A 366 4.21 -6.17 -8.89
N VAL A 367 3.69 -7.38 -9.10
CA VAL A 367 3.03 -7.80 -10.34
C VAL A 367 1.55 -7.94 -10.03
N SER A 368 0.76 -6.94 -10.43
CA SER A 368 -0.71 -6.94 -10.27
C SER A 368 -1.46 -7.13 -11.60
N GLY A 369 -0.73 -7.30 -12.71
CA GLY A 369 -1.28 -7.62 -14.03
C GLY A 369 -1.00 -9.07 -14.42
N LEU A 370 -1.13 -9.38 -15.72
CA LEU A 370 -0.87 -10.71 -16.31
C LEU A 370 -1.87 -11.80 -15.89
N GLY A 371 -3.14 -11.46 -15.64
CA GLY A 371 -4.19 -12.43 -15.28
C GLY A 371 -4.34 -12.68 -13.78
N LEU A 372 -3.61 -11.96 -12.92
CA LEU A 372 -3.70 -12.06 -11.45
C LEU A 372 -4.85 -11.21 -10.90
N SER A 373 -6.08 -11.66 -11.15
CA SER A 373 -7.30 -10.89 -10.83
C SER A 373 -7.92 -11.21 -9.46
N SER A 374 -7.62 -12.36 -8.86
CA SER A 374 -8.18 -12.75 -7.55
C SER A 374 -7.21 -12.41 -6.42
N ASN A 375 -7.65 -11.57 -5.48
CA ASN A 375 -6.83 -11.11 -4.36
C ASN A 375 -7.37 -11.64 -3.02
N PHE A 376 -6.48 -12.29 -2.27
CA PHE A 376 -6.78 -12.82 -0.94
C PHE A 376 -5.88 -12.19 0.10
N CYS A 377 -6.43 -11.95 1.28
CA CYS A 377 -5.67 -11.74 2.49
C CYS A 377 -6.05 -12.85 3.48
N PHE A 378 -5.07 -13.46 4.13
CA PHE A 378 -5.28 -14.44 5.18
C PHE A 378 -4.61 -13.95 6.45
N GLU A 379 -5.37 -13.79 7.52
CA GLU A 379 -4.82 -13.78 8.86
C GLU A 379 -4.65 -15.23 9.32
N ILE A 380 -3.44 -15.61 9.70
CA ILE A 380 -3.14 -16.96 10.19
C ILE A 380 -2.49 -16.82 11.56
N VAL A 381 -3.22 -17.22 12.60
CA VAL A 381 -2.73 -17.26 13.98
C VAL A 381 -2.16 -18.65 14.22
N CYS A 382 -0.87 -18.74 14.49
CA CYS A 382 -0.15 -20.00 14.60
C CYS A 382 1.16 -19.85 15.37
N ASN A 383 1.74 -20.98 15.78
CA ASN A 383 3.07 -21.01 16.36
C ASN A 383 4.18 -20.79 15.32
N ASP A 384 5.42 -20.63 15.80
CA ASP A 384 6.59 -20.36 14.95
C ASP A 384 6.85 -21.47 13.92
N ALA A 385 6.68 -22.74 14.31
CA ALA A 385 6.90 -23.87 13.40
C ALA A 385 5.95 -23.83 12.20
N TRP A 386 4.67 -23.50 12.42
CA TRP A 386 3.71 -23.34 11.32
C TRP A 386 3.94 -22.07 10.53
N ARG A 387 4.38 -20.98 11.16
CA ARG A 387 4.77 -19.76 10.44
C ARG A 387 5.84 -20.06 9.39
N ASP A 388 6.87 -20.83 9.75
CA ASP A 388 7.97 -21.17 8.84
C ASP A 388 7.50 -22.11 7.71
N ARG A 389 6.59 -23.04 7.99
CA ARG A 389 5.93 -23.89 6.97
C ARG A 389 5.08 -23.09 6.00
N ILE A 390 4.35 -22.09 6.50
CA ILE A 390 3.55 -21.21 5.64
C ILE A 390 4.49 -20.38 4.76
N LEU A 391 5.57 -19.83 5.33
CA LEU A 391 6.59 -19.08 4.59
C LEU A 391 7.21 -19.91 3.46
N SER A 392 7.56 -21.18 3.71
CA SER A 392 8.10 -22.08 2.68
C SER A 392 7.07 -22.43 1.60
N THR A 393 5.79 -22.41 1.92
CA THR A 393 4.69 -22.69 0.98
C THR A 393 4.40 -21.49 0.08
N ILE A 394 4.28 -20.28 0.63
CA ILE A 394 3.88 -19.07 -0.11
C ILE A 394 4.91 -18.63 -1.16
N VAL A 395 6.14 -19.12 -1.10
CA VAL A 395 7.15 -18.85 -2.15
C VAL A 395 6.76 -19.43 -3.50
N THR A 396 5.88 -20.43 -3.48
CA THR A 396 5.38 -21.12 -4.67
C THR A 396 4.20 -20.41 -5.30
N PHE A 397 3.62 -19.41 -4.65
CA PHE A 397 2.42 -18.72 -5.15
C PHE A 397 2.80 -17.67 -6.22
N PRO A 398 1.88 -17.32 -7.15
CA PRO A 398 2.14 -16.39 -8.25
C PRO A 398 2.68 -15.03 -7.79
N TRP A 399 1.98 -14.40 -6.84
CA TRP A 399 2.44 -13.20 -6.15
C TRP A 399 2.00 -13.25 -4.70
N THR A 400 2.92 -12.92 -3.79
CA THR A 400 2.65 -12.85 -2.36
C THR A 400 3.32 -11.66 -1.71
N MET A 401 2.66 -11.09 -0.71
CA MET A 401 3.22 -10.18 0.26
C MET A 401 2.82 -10.69 1.64
N TYR A 402 3.73 -10.64 2.60
CA TYR A 402 3.49 -11.24 3.91
C TYR A 402 4.08 -10.40 5.01
N TYR A 403 3.45 -10.50 6.17
CA TYR A 403 3.76 -9.74 7.37
C TYR A 403 3.82 -10.71 8.55
N LEU A 404 4.89 -10.62 9.33
CA LEU A 404 5.12 -11.45 10.50
C LEU A 404 4.78 -10.70 11.77
N SER A 405 4.28 -11.45 12.74
CA SER A 405 4.03 -10.98 14.11
C SER A 405 4.30 -12.11 15.09
N ALA A 406 4.33 -11.77 16.39
CA ALA A 406 4.41 -12.79 17.45
C ALA A 406 3.19 -13.73 17.50
N ARG A 407 2.06 -13.36 16.90
CA ARG A 407 0.83 -14.17 16.85
C ARG A 407 0.77 -15.14 15.66
N GLY A 408 1.63 -14.95 14.65
CA GLY A 408 1.55 -15.69 13.40
C GLY A 408 1.90 -14.83 12.20
N ILE A 409 1.20 -15.06 11.08
CA ILE A 409 1.51 -14.49 9.76
C ILE A 409 0.25 -13.97 9.07
N ILE A 410 0.39 -12.84 8.38
CA ILE A 410 -0.62 -12.31 7.48
C ILE A 410 -0.11 -12.44 6.06
N VAL A 411 -0.90 -12.99 5.16
CA VAL A 411 -0.52 -13.27 3.77
C VAL A 411 -1.50 -12.60 2.82
N TRP A 412 -1.02 -11.64 2.03
CA TRP A 412 -1.70 -11.16 0.83
C TRP A 412 -1.19 -11.93 -0.38
N THR A 413 -2.10 -12.38 -1.24
CA THR A 413 -1.75 -13.05 -2.48
C THR A 413 -2.67 -12.66 -3.62
N SER A 414 -2.10 -12.57 -4.81
CA SER A 414 -2.82 -12.36 -6.06
C SER A 414 -2.61 -13.58 -6.93
N VAL A 415 -3.70 -14.18 -7.38
CA VAL A 415 -3.71 -15.43 -8.15
C VAL A 415 -4.66 -15.33 -9.35
N PRO A 416 -4.53 -16.22 -10.35
CA PRO A 416 -5.47 -16.31 -11.46
C PRO A 416 -6.88 -16.68 -10.99
N ALA A 417 -7.90 -16.04 -11.56
CA ALA A 417 -9.29 -16.32 -11.20
C ALA A 417 -9.70 -17.79 -11.40
N ASN A 418 -9.17 -18.45 -12.44
CA ASN A 418 -9.43 -19.86 -12.72
C ASN A 418 -8.72 -20.84 -11.77
N GLN A 419 -7.85 -20.37 -10.88
CA GLN A 419 -7.11 -21.18 -9.88
C GLN A 419 -7.40 -20.72 -8.44
N GLN A 420 -8.36 -19.81 -8.27
CA GLN A 420 -8.58 -19.14 -7.00
C GLN A 420 -9.02 -20.10 -5.89
N VAL A 421 -9.75 -21.16 -6.24
CA VAL A 421 -10.28 -22.15 -5.29
C VAL A 421 -9.14 -23.00 -4.74
N GLU A 422 -8.24 -23.44 -5.61
CA GLU A 422 -7.09 -24.27 -5.29
C GLU A 422 -6.16 -23.55 -4.32
N TYR A 423 -5.78 -22.31 -4.63
CA TYR A 423 -4.96 -21.48 -3.73
C TYR A 423 -5.67 -21.14 -2.42
N TYR A 424 -6.98 -20.90 -2.45
CA TYR A 424 -7.76 -20.63 -1.23
C TYR A 424 -7.82 -21.85 -0.31
N GLN A 425 -7.98 -23.05 -0.87
CA GLN A 425 -8.07 -24.29 -0.11
C GLN A 425 -6.77 -24.62 0.64
N VAL A 426 -5.61 -24.18 0.14
CA VAL A 426 -4.31 -24.37 0.81
C VAL A 426 -4.38 -23.92 2.27
N PHE A 427 -4.87 -22.72 2.55
CA PHE A 427 -4.90 -22.22 3.94
C PHE A 427 -6.16 -22.63 4.70
N ARG A 428 -7.26 -22.94 4.03
CA ARG A 428 -8.50 -23.35 4.70
C ARG A 428 -8.40 -24.69 5.44
N ALA A 429 -7.46 -25.54 5.07
CA ALA A 429 -7.22 -26.80 5.77
C ALA A 429 -6.37 -26.63 7.05
N LEU A 430 -5.64 -25.51 7.19
CA LEU A 430 -4.72 -25.30 8.30
C LEU A 430 -5.35 -25.30 9.71
N PRO A 431 -6.59 -24.81 9.94
CA PRO A 431 -7.19 -24.84 11.28
C PRO A 431 -7.36 -26.25 11.87
N GLN A 432 -7.28 -27.30 11.06
CA GLN A 432 -7.33 -28.70 11.52
C GLN A 432 -5.96 -29.19 12.03
N MET A 433 -4.90 -28.41 11.86
CA MET A 433 -3.53 -28.80 12.16
C MET A 433 -3.10 -28.34 13.56
N SER A 434 -2.47 -29.24 14.32
CA SER A 434 -1.94 -28.91 15.65
C SER A 434 -0.88 -27.79 15.57
N GLY A 435 -1.16 -26.65 16.19
CA GLY A 435 -0.27 -25.47 16.21
C GLY A 435 -0.75 -24.31 15.34
N VAL A 436 -1.89 -24.45 14.66
CA VAL A 436 -2.63 -23.35 14.03
C VAL A 436 -3.91 -23.12 14.83
N ASP A 437 -4.08 -21.91 15.36
CA ASP A 437 -5.23 -21.56 16.18
C ASP A 437 -6.42 -21.10 15.31
N SER A 438 -6.14 -20.31 14.26
CA SER A 438 -7.18 -19.84 13.35
C SER A 438 -6.62 -19.41 12.00
N VAL A 439 -7.48 -19.51 10.98
CA VAL A 439 -7.26 -18.93 9.66
C VAL A 439 -8.49 -18.15 9.25
N GLN A 440 -8.32 -16.84 9.08
CA GLN A 440 -9.39 -15.94 8.70
C GLN A 440 -9.13 -15.36 7.30
N PRO A 441 -9.91 -15.79 6.29
CA PRO A 441 -9.78 -15.28 4.94
C PRO A 441 -10.54 -13.96 4.76
N ILE A 442 -9.95 -13.08 3.97
CA ILE A 442 -10.46 -11.77 3.58
C ILE A 442 -10.33 -11.71 2.06
N MET A 443 -11.46 -11.85 1.37
CA MET A 443 -11.49 -11.77 -0.09
C MET A 443 -11.70 -10.32 -0.51
N THR A 444 -10.84 -9.85 -1.42
CA THR A 444 -10.95 -8.51 -2.00
C THR A 444 -10.99 -8.59 -3.52
N ILE A 445 -11.91 -7.87 -4.13
CA ILE A 445 -12.01 -7.79 -5.60
C ILE A 445 -10.85 -6.94 -6.16
N SER A 446 -10.27 -6.06 -5.34
CA SER A 446 -9.10 -5.26 -5.69
C SER A 446 -8.29 -4.89 -4.45
N LEU A 447 -6.97 -4.91 -4.54
CA LEU A 447 -6.07 -4.32 -3.53
C LEU A 447 -6.42 -2.84 -3.34
N ARG A 448 -6.93 -2.49 -2.15
CA ARG A 448 -7.11 -1.08 -1.77
C ARG A 448 -5.76 -0.46 -1.43
N GLY A 449 -5.57 0.80 -1.81
CA GLY A 449 -4.41 1.58 -1.40
C GLY A 449 -4.35 1.76 0.13
N SER A 450 -3.25 2.33 0.61
CA SER A 450 -3.12 2.83 1.99
C SER A 450 -2.61 4.27 1.95
N ARG A 451 -2.86 5.04 3.01
CA ARG A 451 -2.19 6.34 3.18
C ARG A 451 -0.69 6.11 3.18
N SER A 452 0.06 6.99 2.52
CA SER A 452 1.51 6.91 2.63
C SER A 452 1.92 7.25 4.06
N THR A 453 3.03 6.69 4.55
CA THR A 453 3.50 7.06 5.90
C THR A 453 3.90 8.53 5.96
N MET A 454 4.27 9.16 4.84
CA MET A 454 4.43 10.62 4.75
C MET A 454 3.14 11.39 5.06
N ASP A 455 1.99 10.91 4.55
CA ASP A 455 0.69 11.53 4.81
C ASP A 455 0.27 11.40 6.29
N LEU A 456 0.82 10.39 6.99
CA LEU A 456 0.59 10.19 8.43
C LEU A 456 1.52 11.07 9.26
N THR A 457 2.81 11.11 8.91
CA THR A 457 3.84 11.79 9.70
C THR A 457 3.91 13.29 9.46
N ARG A 458 3.27 13.82 8.40
CA ARG A 458 3.31 15.25 8.04
C ARG A 458 2.92 16.20 9.18
N ASN A 459 2.03 15.75 10.06
CA ASN A 459 1.55 16.55 11.19
C ASN A 459 2.16 16.12 12.54
N TRP A 460 3.16 15.25 12.53
CA TRP A 460 3.88 14.86 13.74
C TRP A 460 5.11 15.73 13.86
N GLU A 461 5.31 16.34 15.02
CA GLU A 461 6.53 17.09 15.30
C GLU A 461 7.66 16.10 15.62
N TYR A 462 8.84 16.31 15.04
CA TYR A 462 10.03 15.52 15.35
C TYR A 462 11.01 16.36 16.17
N GLU A 463 11.07 16.11 17.47
CA GLU A 463 11.85 16.89 18.43
C GLU A 463 12.78 15.99 19.21
N TYR A 464 14.02 16.44 19.45
CA TYR A 464 15.01 15.72 20.27
C TYR A 464 15.22 14.25 19.89
N GLY A 465 15.07 13.92 18.59
CA GLY A 465 15.24 12.55 18.08
C GLY A 465 14.04 11.63 18.29
N VAL A 466 12.87 12.17 18.62
CA VAL A 466 11.63 11.41 18.79
C VAL A 466 10.43 12.11 18.14
N TRP A 467 9.43 11.33 17.74
CA TRP A 467 8.14 11.86 17.33
C TRP A 467 7.37 12.34 18.57
N ASN A 468 7.10 13.64 18.64
CA ASN A 468 6.37 14.30 19.70
C ASN A 468 4.86 14.05 19.54
N VAL A 469 4.40 12.93 20.10
CA VAL A 469 3.00 12.53 20.16
C VAL A 469 2.70 12.08 21.57
N THR A 470 1.63 12.60 22.17
CA THR A 470 1.27 12.25 23.55
C THR A 470 0.52 10.92 23.62
N PRO A 471 0.55 10.21 24.77
CA PRO A 471 -0.22 8.99 24.96
C PRO A 471 -1.73 9.18 24.74
N GLU A 472 -2.27 10.35 25.06
CA GLU A 472 -3.68 10.68 24.90
C GLU A 472 -4.09 10.77 23.43
N GLU A 473 -3.18 11.20 22.54
CA GLU A 473 -3.47 11.28 21.11
C GLU A 473 -3.58 9.89 20.47
N VAL A 474 -2.87 8.88 20.99
CA VAL A 474 -2.92 7.49 20.51
C VAL A 474 -4.03 6.66 21.17
N ASP A 475 -4.91 7.30 21.94
CA ASP A 475 -6.05 6.64 22.59
C ASP A 475 -7.24 6.56 21.64
N LEU A 476 -7.43 5.38 21.04
CA LEU A 476 -8.47 5.17 20.03
C LEU A 476 -9.90 5.30 20.57
N ARG A 477 -10.10 5.21 21.89
CA ARG A 477 -11.44 5.34 22.50
C ARG A 477 -12.11 6.68 22.25
N GLN A 478 -11.33 7.73 22.00
CA GLN A 478 -11.85 9.09 21.78
C GLN A 478 -12.54 9.26 20.42
N TYR A 479 -12.34 8.31 19.50
CA TYR A 479 -12.81 8.39 18.12
C TYR A 479 -13.96 7.43 17.82
N LEU A 480 -14.23 6.47 18.71
CA LEU A 480 -15.41 5.62 18.62
C LEU A 480 -16.49 6.16 19.55
N PRO A 481 -17.78 5.93 19.26
CA PRO A 481 -18.85 6.30 20.17
C PRO A 481 -18.65 5.69 21.58
N PRO A 482 -19.34 6.19 22.60
CA PRO A 482 -19.29 5.60 23.95
C PRO A 482 -20.01 4.24 24.05
#